data_AF-A0A958MUV9-F1
#
_entry.id   AF-A0A958MUV9-F1
#
_cell.length_a   1.000
_cell.length_b   1.000
_cell.length_c   1.000
_cell.angle_alpha   90.00
_cell.angle_beta   90.00
_cell.angle_gamma   90.00
#
_symmetry.space_group_name_H-M   'P 1'
#
loop_
_entity.id
_entity.type
_entity.pdbx_description
1 polymer ?
#
loop_
_entity_poly.entity_id
_entity_poly.type
_entity_poly.pdbx_seq_one_letter_code
_entity_poly.pdbx_strand_id
1 'polypeptide(L)'
;MGLKSIILGGITGTVWLLLGCSWGGEKQPILWVYTSMYKDTIQDLREPLSQAFPGVEIKWYQAGSEEIAAKVNAELIAGHSQA
;
A
#
# COMPACT_ATOMS: atom_id res chain seq x y z
N MET A 1 -36.00 44.35 -16.08
CA MET A 1 -35.63 43.81 -14.75
C MET A 1 -36.64 42.74 -14.38
N GLY A 2 -36.17 41.56 -13.97
CA GLY A 2 -36.99 40.63 -13.21
C GLY A 2 -37.36 39.33 -13.93
N LEU A 3 -36.63 38.27 -13.55
CA LEU A 3 -37.22 36.98 -13.17
C LEU A 3 -37.59 35.99 -14.29
N LYS A 4 -36.67 35.67 -15.21
CA LYS A 4 -36.86 34.58 -16.19
C LYS A 4 -35.88 33.39 -16.10
N SER A 5 -34.98 33.30 -15.13
CA SER A 5 -33.84 32.35 -15.28
C SER A 5 -33.49 31.43 -14.10
N ILE A 6 -34.36 31.19 -13.12
CA ILE A 6 -33.92 30.48 -11.88
C ILE A 6 -34.49 29.06 -11.65
N ILE A 7 -35.45 28.54 -12.45
CA ILE A 7 -36.13 27.28 -12.10
C ILE A 7 -35.84 26.09 -13.04
N LEU A 8 -34.77 26.14 -13.84
CA LEU A 8 -34.40 25.02 -14.73
C LEU A 8 -32.98 24.47 -14.53
N GLY A 9 -32.36 24.73 -13.38
CA GLY A 9 -31.02 24.27 -13.03
C GLY A 9 -30.95 23.34 -11.80
N GLY A 10 -32.09 22.91 -11.26
CA GLY A 10 -32.15 22.26 -9.95
C GLY A 10 -32.18 20.73 -9.95
N ILE A 11 -32.47 20.08 -11.08
CA ILE A 11 -32.80 18.63 -11.09
C ILE A 11 -31.72 17.78 -11.78
N THR A 12 -30.83 18.39 -12.56
CA THR A 12 -29.72 17.68 -13.24
C THR A 12 -28.50 17.42 -12.35
N GLY A 13 -28.40 18.07 -11.18
CA GLY A 13 -27.25 17.90 -10.27
C GLY A 13 -27.38 16.73 -9.27
N THR A 14 -28.59 16.27 -8.97
CA THR A 14 -28.83 15.30 -7.88
C THR A 14 -28.63 13.84 -8.32
N VAL A 15 -28.62 13.56 -9.62
CA VAL A 15 -28.54 12.19 -10.19
C VAL A 15 -27.09 11.69 -10.36
N TRP A 16 -26.08 12.50 -10.01
CA TRP A 16 -24.66 12.08 -10.09
C TRP A 16 -24.09 11.55 -8.77
N LEU A 17 -24.84 11.61 -7.67
CA LEU A 17 -24.35 11.30 -6.32
C LEU A 17 -24.55 9.84 -5.87
N LEU A 18 -25.16 8.97 -6.68
CA LEU A 18 -25.55 7.62 -6.27
C LEU A 18 -24.79 6.46 -6.94
N LEU A 19 -23.76 6.74 -7.76
CA LEU A 19 -22.86 5.72 -8.33
C LEU A 19 -21.51 5.62 -7.61
N GLY A 20 -21.44 6.08 -6.35
CA GLY A 20 -20.30 5.89 -5.48
C GLY A 20 -20.27 4.49 -4.86
N CYS A 21 -20.20 3.44 -5.66
CA CYS A 21 -19.79 2.13 -5.16
C CYS A 21 -18.28 2.24 -4.91
N SER A 22 -17.89 2.59 -3.68
CA SER A 22 -16.50 2.52 -3.24
C SER A 22 -16.10 1.05 -3.23
N TRP A 23 -15.62 0.59 -4.38
CA TRP A 23 -14.93 -0.68 -4.54
C TRP A 23 -13.84 -0.72 -3.47
N GLY A 24 -14.00 -1.61 -2.49
CA GLY A 24 -13.03 -1.79 -1.44
C GLY A 24 -11.69 -2.08 -2.09
N GLY A 25 -10.76 -1.12 -1.98
CA GLY A 25 -9.42 -1.26 -2.52
C GLY A 25 -8.81 -2.53 -1.96
N GLU A 26 -8.55 -3.50 -2.83
CA GLU A 26 -7.84 -4.72 -2.49
C GLU A 26 -6.51 -4.31 -1.88
N LYS A 27 -6.29 -4.63 -0.60
CA LYS A 27 -5.05 -4.27 0.10
C LYS A 27 -3.91 -5.00 -0.61
N GLN A 28 -2.97 -4.25 -1.18
CA GLN A 28 -1.80 -4.83 -1.81
C GLN A 28 -1.06 -5.70 -0.79
N PRO A 29 -0.76 -6.97 -1.11
CA PRO A 29 0.01 -7.84 -0.22
C PRO A 29 1.37 -7.20 0.08
N ILE A 30 1.76 -7.19 1.35
CA ILE A 30 3.03 -6.61 1.82
C ILE A 30 3.97 -7.77 2.13
N LEU A 31 5.17 -7.76 1.54
CA LEU A 31 6.23 -8.73 1.82
C LEU A 31 7.37 -8.05 2.58
N TRP A 32 7.69 -8.54 3.78
CA TRP A 32 8.85 -8.08 4.53
C TRP A 32 10.07 -8.97 4.28
N VAL A 33 11.19 -8.34 3.91
CA VAL A 33 12.47 -9.02 3.67
C VAL A 33 13.46 -8.60 4.75
N TYR A 34 13.92 -9.58 5.51
CA TYR A 34 14.93 -9.42 6.56
C TYR A 34 16.27 -9.84 5.99
N THR A 35 17.25 -8.94 5.97
CA THR A 35 18.51 -9.21 5.29
C THR A 35 19.71 -8.47 5.88
N SER A 36 20.88 -9.12 5.84
CA SER A 36 22.17 -8.51 6.17
C SER A 36 22.91 -7.96 4.95
N MET A 37 22.26 -7.93 3.78
CA MET A 37 22.83 -7.36 2.56
C MET A 37 23.17 -5.87 2.71
N TYR A 38 24.13 -5.41 1.91
CA TYR A 38 24.44 -3.99 1.80
C TYR A 38 23.29 -3.22 1.16
N LYS A 39 23.14 -1.95 1.56
CA LYS A 39 22.05 -1.09 1.11
C LYS A 39 22.04 -0.90 -0.41
N ASP A 40 23.22 -0.81 -1.01
CA ASP A 40 23.38 -0.64 -2.46
C ASP A 40 22.89 -1.89 -3.20
N THR A 41 23.26 -3.08 -2.72
CA THR A 41 22.73 -4.35 -3.26
C THR A 41 21.21 -4.42 -3.15
N ILE A 42 20.62 -3.93 -2.05
CA ILE A 42 19.15 -3.87 -1.92
C ILE A 42 18.57 -2.91 -2.96
N GLN A 43 19.21 -1.78 -3.27
CA GLN A 43 18.72 -0.86 -4.31
C GLN A 43 18.69 -1.51 -5.68
N ASP A 44 19.75 -2.24 -6.02
CA ASP A 44 19.87 -2.95 -7.30
C ASP A 44 18.77 -4.01 -7.47
N LEU A 45 18.24 -4.54 -6.35
CA LEU A 45 17.17 -5.54 -6.35
C LEU A 45 15.76 -4.93 -6.41
N ARG A 46 15.57 -3.64 -6.13
CA ARG A 46 14.22 -3.05 -6.04
C ARG A 46 13.48 -3.10 -7.38
N GLU A 47 14.13 -2.64 -8.44
CA GLU A 47 13.53 -2.60 -9.78
C GLU A 47 13.20 -4.01 -10.31
N PRO A 48 14.13 -4.99 -10.34
CA PRO A 48 13.81 -6.32 -10.84
C PRO A 48 12.73 -7.02 -10.01
N LEU A 49 12.69 -6.80 -8.68
CA LEU A 49 11.64 -7.38 -7.83
C LEU A 49 10.28 -6.72 -8.04
N SER A 50 10.23 -5.41 -8.25
CA SER A 50 8.99 -4.69 -8.59
C SER A 50 8.40 -5.20 -9.91
N GLN A 51 9.24 -5.47 -10.90
CA GLN A 51 8.82 -6.03 -12.18
C GLN A 51 8.38 -7.49 -12.08
N ALA A 52 9.06 -8.29 -11.26
CA ALA A 52 8.74 -9.71 -11.07
C ALA A 52 7.47 -9.93 -10.23
N PHE A 53 7.19 -9.04 -9.26
CA PHE A 53 6.06 -9.14 -8.33
C PHE A 53 5.17 -7.89 -8.40
N PRO A 54 4.49 -7.65 -9.53
CA PRO A 54 3.61 -6.50 -9.67
C PRO A 54 2.45 -6.59 -8.66
N GLY A 55 2.24 -5.51 -7.89
CA GLY A 55 1.17 -5.43 -6.89
C GLY A 55 1.54 -5.95 -5.49
N VAL A 56 2.81 -6.32 -5.26
CA VAL A 56 3.33 -6.63 -3.91
C VAL A 56 4.15 -5.43 -3.40
N GLU A 57 3.82 -4.93 -2.20
CA GLU A 57 4.65 -3.92 -1.54
C GLU A 57 5.80 -4.62 -0.79
N ILE A 58 7.03 -4.51 -1.31
CA ILE A 58 8.20 -5.12 -0.68
C ILE A 58 8.85 -4.15 0.31
N LYS A 59 8.83 -4.51 1.60
CA LYS A 59 9.48 -3.78 2.70
C LYS A 59 10.76 -4.49 3.12
N TRP A 60 11.71 -3.72 3.61
CA TRP A 60 13.04 -4.22 3.94
C TRP A 60 13.39 -3.88 5.38
N TYR A 61 13.86 -4.87 6.11
CA TYR A 61 14.55 -4.70 7.39
C TYR A 61 16.00 -5.14 7.20
N GLN A 62 16.93 -4.18 7.31
CA GLN A 62 18.36 -4.41 7.13
C GLN A 62 19.09 -4.20 8.45
N ALA A 63 19.80 -5.23 8.90
CA ALA A 63 20.60 -5.23 10.13
C ALA A 63 21.63 -6.36 10.12
N GLY A 64 22.48 -6.47 11.14
CA GLY A 64 23.36 -7.62 11.31
C GLY A 64 22.57 -8.92 11.53
N SER A 65 23.17 -10.07 11.21
CA SER A 65 22.50 -11.38 11.33
C SER A 65 22.01 -11.67 12.76
N GLU A 66 22.76 -11.23 13.78
CA GLU A 66 22.37 -11.38 15.19
C GLU A 66 21.14 -10.53 15.54
N GLU A 67 21.10 -9.28 15.05
CA GLU A 67 19.98 -8.37 15.26
C GLU A 67 18.72 -8.87 14.54
N ILE A 68 18.88 -9.40 13.32
CA ILE A 68 17.79 -10.03 12.57
C ILE A 68 17.23 -11.23 13.33
N ALA A 69 18.10 -12.14 13.78
CA ALA A 69 17.68 -13.30 14.54
C ALA A 69 16.93 -12.90 15.82
N ALA A 70 17.45 -11.90 16.55
CA ALA A 70 16.80 -11.36 17.74
C ALA A 70 15.41 -10.77 17.43
N LYS A 71 15.30 -9.97 16.36
CA LYS A 71 14.03 -9.36 15.94
C LYS A 71 13.00 -10.40 15.52
N VAL A 72 13.37 -11.33 14.65
CA VAL A 72 12.48 -12.39 14.18
C VAL A 72 12.01 -13.24 15.36
N ASN A 73 12.91 -13.63 16.26
CA ASN A 73 12.52 -14.36 17.47
C ASN A 73 11.54 -13.57 18.34
N ALA A 74 11.79 -12.27 18.53
CA ALA A 74 10.88 -11.42 19.31
C ALA A 74 9.48 -11.33 18.68
N GLU A 75 9.40 -11.19 17.36
CA GLU A 75 8.14 -11.14 16.61
C GLU A 75 7.39 -12.47 16.63
N LEU A 76 8.10 -13.59 16.53
CA LEU A 76 7.52 -14.93 16.66
C LEU A 76 6.94 -15.15 18.06
N ILE A 77 7.66 -14.75 19.11
CA ILE A 77 7.18 -14.82 20.50
C ILE A 77 5.95 -13.91 20.70
N ALA A 78 5.94 -12.73 20.07
CA ALA A 78 4.80 -11.81 20.12
C ALA A 78 3.57 -12.32 19.34
N GLY A 79 3.69 -13.44 18.61
CA GLY A 79 2.60 -14.03 17.85
C GLY A 79 2.25 -13.30 16.55
N HIS A 80 3.06 -12.31 16.16
CA HIS A 80 2.85 -11.51 14.96
C HIS A 80 4.20 -11.27 14.27
N SER A 81 4.53 -12.14 13.31
CA SER A 81 5.61 -11.84 12.37
C SER A 81 5.13 -10.84 11.32
N GLN A 82 6.00 -9.93 10.90
CA GLN A 82 5.75 -9.12 9.71
C GLN A 82 6.15 -9.90 8.43
N ALA A 83 6.86 -11.02 8.58
CA ALA A 83 7.21 -11.94 7.50
C ALA A 83 6.05 -12.88 7.12
#